data_AF-A0A2T4NUJ9-F1
#
_entry.id   AF-A0A2T4NUJ9-F1
#
_cell.length_a   1.000
_cell.length_b   1.000
_cell.length_c   1.000
_cell.angle_alpha   90.00
_cell.angle_beta   90.00
_cell.angle_gamma   90.00
#
_symmetry.space_group_name_H-M   'P 1'
#
loop_
_entity.id
_entity.type
_entity.pdbx_description
1 polymer ?
#
loop_
_entity_poly.entity_id
_entity_poly.type
_entity_poly.pdbx_seq_one_letter_code
_entity_poly.pdbx_strand_id
1 'polypeptide(L)' 'MIPRPPRSSEPTVAEADAWADVLVRRELLHAVVLTPTGQWLVQDRPDGPVLVLASPADVLALAATIQQRTRSTRPESR' A
#
# COMPACT_ATOMS: atom_id res chain seq x y z
N MET A 1 16.80 -13.58 -6.76
CA MET A 1 16.17 -12.34 -6.26
C MET A 1 17.26 -11.28 -6.13
N ILE A 2 17.18 -10.19 -6.90
CA ILE A 2 18.08 -9.04 -6.71
C ILE A 2 17.59 -8.30 -5.46
N PRO A 3 18.41 -8.12 -4.40
CA PRO A 3 18.02 -7.32 -3.25
C PRO A 3 17.68 -5.91 -3.71
N ARG A 4 16.47 -5.44 -3.39
CA ARG A 4 16.10 -4.07 -3.72
C ARG A 4 16.97 -3.14 -2.86
N PRO A 5 17.65 -2.12 -3.45
CA PRO A 5 18.46 -1.20 -2.68
C PRO A 5 17.64 -0.61 -1.52
N PRO A 6 18.22 -0.47 -0.32
CA PRO A 6 17.54 0.21 0.77
C PRO A 6 17.18 1.62 0.33
N ARG A 7 15.98 2.07 0.73
CA ARG A 7 15.47 3.40 0.39
C ARG A 7 16.41 4.46 0.98
N SER A 8 16.74 5.49 0.22
CA SER A 8 17.60 6.59 0.71
C SER A 8 16.87 7.56 1.64
N SER A 9 15.54 7.56 1.64
CA SER A 9 14.70 8.47 2.45
C SER A 9 13.70 7.69 3.29
N GLU A 10 13.36 8.24 4.45
CA GLU A 10 12.30 7.71 5.31
C GLU A 10 10.92 7.90 4.67
N PRO A 11 10.01 6.90 4.78
CA PRO A 11 8.63 7.03 4.32
C PRO A 11 7.92 8.21 5.00
N THR A 12 7.35 9.09 4.19
CA THR A 12 6.61 10.25 4.71
C THR A 12 5.10 10.02 4.70
N VAL A 13 4.37 10.75 5.54
CA VAL A 13 2.90 10.74 5.55
C VAL A 13 2.35 11.11 4.17
N ALA A 14 2.91 12.15 3.53
CA ALA A 14 2.47 12.59 2.20
C ALA A 14 2.68 11.52 1.12
N GLU A 15 3.77 10.75 1.20
CA GLU A 15 4.02 9.64 0.29
C GLU A 15 3.03 8.49 0.52
N ALA A 16 2.77 8.14 1.79
CA ALA A 16 1.77 7.13 2.12
C ALA A 16 0.36 7.55 1.66
N ASP A 17 0.02 8.83 1.77
CA ASP A 17 -1.25 9.39 1.29
C ASP A 17 -1.36 9.29 -0.23
N ALA A 18 -0.29 9.64 -0.95
CA ALA A 18 -0.25 9.47 -2.40
C ALA A 18 -0.43 8.00 -2.82
N TRP A 19 0.16 7.05 -2.08
CA TRP A 19 -0.05 5.62 -2.32
C TRP A 19 -1.46 5.16 -1.97
N ALA A 20 -2.06 5.65 -0.88
CA ALA A 20 -3.45 5.38 -0.51
C ALA A 20 -4.39 5.76 -1.65
N ASP A 21 -4.21 6.96 -2.20
CA ASP A 21 -4.93 7.48 -3.36
C ASP A 21 -4.81 6.55 -4.58
N VAL A 22 -3.59 6.10 -4.90
CA VAL A 22 -3.36 5.19 -6.03
C VAL A 22 -4.02 3.84 -5.82
N LEU A 23 -3.93 3.26 -4.62
CA LEU A 23 -4.48 1.95 -4.32
C LEU A 23 -6.00 1.94 -4.42
N VAL A 24 -6.67 2.99 -3.93
CA VAL A 24 -8.12 3.14 -4.04
C VAL A 24 -8.55 3.43 -5.47
N ARG A 25 -7.90 4.38 -6.16
CA ARG A 25 -8.24 4.73 -7.56
C ARG A 25 -8.03 3.59 -8.55
N ARG A 26 -7.15 2.64 -8.23
CA ARG A 26 -6.88 1.46 -9.06
C ARG A 26 -7.71 0.24 -8.64
N GLU A 27 -8.64 0.42 -7.71
CA GLU A 27 -9.49 -0.65 -7.16
C GLU A 27 -8.69 -1.82 -6.57
N LEU A 28 -7.44 -1.55 -6.14
CA LEU A 28 -6.58 -2.53 -5.48
C LEU A 28 -6.93 -2.66 -4.00
N LEU A 29 -7.52 -1.62 -3.42
CA LEU A 29 -8.13 -1.59 -2.09
C LEU A 29 -9.43 -0.82 -2.19
N HIS A 30 -10.40 -1.16 -1.35
CA HIS A 30 -11.67 -0.44 -1.27
C HIS A 30 -11.50 0.93 -0.60
N ALA A 31 -10.75 0.99 0.51
CA ALA A 31 -10.52 2.22 1.24
C ALA A 31 -9.15 2.21 1.94
N VAL A 32 -8.51 3.37 1.96
CA VAL A 32 -7.32 3.65 2.77
C VAL A 32 -7.46 5.07 3.32
N VAL A 33 -7.53 5.22 4.65
CA VAL A 33 -7.84 6.51 5.29
C VAL A 33 -6.86 6.77 6.43
N LEU A 34 -6.23 7.94 6.42
CA LEU A 34 -5.46 8.45 7.56
C LEU A 34 -6.39 9.02 8.62
N THR A 35 -6.24 8.52 9.85
CA THR A 35 -6.95 9.01 11.02
C THR A 35 -6.24 10.21 11.65
N PRO A 36 -6.94 11.08 12.40
CA PRO A 36 -6.32 12.18 13.13
C PRO A 36 -5.26 11.74 14.15
N THR A 37 -5.34 10.50 14.64
CA THR A 37 -4.37 9.91 15.56
C THR A 37 -3.10 9.41 14.86
N GLY A 38 -3.00 9.53 13.54
CA GLY A 38 -1.84 9.13 12.75
C GLY A 38 -1.84 7.67 12.29
N GLN A 39 -2.90 6.93 12.60
CA GLN A 39 -3.08 5.54 12.15
C GLN A 39 -3.77 5.50 10.78
N TRP A 40 -3.51 4.45 10.01
CA TRP A 40 -4.14 4.22 8.71
C TRP A 40 -5.14 3.08 8.80
N LEU A 41 -6.37 3.33 8.36
CA LEU A 41 -7.41 2.33 8.23
C LEU A 41 -7.42 1.84 6.79
N VAL A 42 -7.27 0.53 6.60
CA VAL A 42 -7.23 -0.10 5.28
C VAL A 42 -8.34 -1.14 5.17
N GLN A 43 -9.07 -1.10 4.07
CA GLN A 43 -10.11 -2.06 3.76
C GLN A 43 -9.94 -2.57 2.32
N ASP A 44 -9.88 -3.89 2.16
CA ASP A 44 -9.64 -4.54 0.86
C ASP A 44 -10.91 -4.65 0.01
N ARG A 45 -12.05 -4.96 0.65
CA ARG A 45 -13.35 -5.15 0.01
C ARG A 45 -14.44 -4.41 0.77
N PRO A 46 -15.54 -4.00 0.11
CA PRO A 46 -16.71 -3.49 0.81
C PRO A 46 -17.18 -4.51 1.85
N ASP A 47 -17.52 -4.01 3.05
CA ASP A 47 -17.90 -4.81 4.23
C ASP A 47 -16.84 -5.81 4.74
N GLY A 48 -15.60 -5.71 4.24
CA GLY A 48 -14.47 -6.49 4.71
C GLY A 48 -13.90 -6.00 6.04
N PRO A 49 -13.03 -6.80 6.69
CA PRO A 49 -12.34 -6.36 7.89
C PRO A 49 -11.47 -5.14 7.62
N VAL A 50 -11.43 -4.21 8.59
CA VAL A 50 -10.56 -3.05 8.57
C VAL A 50 -9.24 -3.39 9.25
N LEU A 51 -8.14 -3.24 8.52
CA LEU A 51 -6.79 -3.36 9.05
C LEU A 51 -6.31 -1.98 9.52
N VAL A 52 -5.68 -1.95 10.70
CA VAL A 52 -5.09 -0.72 11.26
C VAL A 52 -3.58 -0.79 11.11
N LEU A 53 -2.99 0.17 10.41
CA LEU A 53 -1.55 0.33 10.26
C LEU A 53 -1.06 1.53 11.06
N ALA A 54 0.06 1.38 11.75
CA ALA A 54 0.52 2.39 12.71
C ALA A 54 1.37 3.49 12.06
N SER A 55 1.89 3.25 10.85
CA SER A 55 2.88 4.15 10.25
C SER A 55 2.74 4.28 8.73
N PRO A 56 3.27 5.37 8.14
CA PRO A 56 3.43 5.50 6.69
C PRO A 56 4.24 4.34 6.07
N ALA A 57 5.24 3.83 6.78
CA ALA A 57 6.08 2.74 6.31
C ALA A 57 5.27 1.45 6.05
N ASP A 58 4.26 1.18 6.87
CA ASP A 58 3.39 0.02 6.73
C ASP A 58 2.50 0.12 5.48
N VAL A 59 2.02 1.33 5.15
CA VAL A 59 1.26 1.59 3.92
C VAL A 59 2.13 1.33 2.68
N LEU A 60 3.37 1.82 2.69
CA LEU A 60 4.32 1.57 1.60
C LEU A 60 4.68 0.09 1.48
N ALA A 61 4.83 -0.62 2.60
CA ALA A 61 5.07 -2.06 2.60
C ALA A 61 3.89 -2.81 1.97
N LEU A 62 2.65 -2.47 2.34
CA LEU A 62 1.45 -3.02 1.74
C LEU A 62 1.39 -2.75 0.23
N ALA A 63 1.63 -1.51 -0.20
CA ALA A 63 1.67 -1.14 -1.61
C ALA A 63 2.70 -1.97 -2.40
N ALA A 64 3.89 -2.16 -1.83
CA ALA A 64 4.94 -2.98 -2.42
C ALA A 64 4.52 -4.46 -2.53
N THR A 65 3.87 -5.01 -1.51
CA THR A 65 3.34 -6.38 -1.53
C THR A 65 2.28 -6.57 -2.62
N ILE A 66 1.34 -5.62 -2.74
CA ILE A 66 0.30 -5.65 -3.79
C ILE A 66 0.96 -5.59 -5.17
N GLN A 67 1.86 -4.63 -5.40
CA GLN A 67 2.60 -4.53 -6.66
C GLN A 67 3.37 -5.80 -7.01
N GLN A 68 4.03 -6.41 -6.03
CA GLN A 68 4.79 -7.64 -6.23
C GLN A 68 3.85 -8.77 -6.66
N ARG A 69 2.68 -8.92 -6.01
CA ARG A 69 1.68 -9.91 -6.40
C ARG A 69 1.18 -9.67 -7.82
N THR A 70 0.79 -8.43 -8.16
CA THR A 70 0.34 -8.07 -9.51
C THR A 70 1.39 -8.36 -10.58
N ARG A 71 2.68 -8.11 -10.29
CA ARG A 71 3.78 -8.46 -11.20
C ARG A 71 3.96 -9.96 -11.35
N SER A 72 3.89 -10.72 -10.25
CA SER A 72 4.07 -12.17 -10.27
C SER A 72 2.91 -12.92 -10.94
N THR A 73 1.69 -12.38 -10.94
CA THR A 73 0.52 -12.99 -11.60
C THR A 73 0.40 -12.62 -13.06
N ARG A 74 1.23 -11.69 -13.57
CA ARG A 74 1.25 -11.35 -14.98
C ARG A 74 1.94 -12.48 -15.75
N PRO A 75 1.28 -13.15 -16.71
CA PRO A 75 1.98 -14.12 -17.56
C PRO A 75 3.13 -13.40 -18.25
N GLU A 76 4.32 -14.01 -18.25
CA GLU A 76 5.44 -13.54 -19.06
C GLU A 76 4.98 -13.54 -20.51
N SER A 77 4.54 -12.40 -21.02
CA SER A 77 4.43 -12.18 -22.46
C SER A 77 5.86 -12.18 -22.99
N ARG A 78 6.30 -13.35 -23.47
CA ARG A 78 7.49 -13.53 -24.27
C ARG A 78 7.09 -13.94 -25.68
#